data_AF-B3GG03-F1
#
_entry.id   AF-B3GG03-F1
#
_cell.length_a   1.000
_cell.length_b   1.000
_cell.length_c   1.000
_cell.angle_alpha   90.00
_cell.angle_beta   90.00
_cell.angle_gamma   90.00
#
_symmetry.space_group_name_H-M   'P 1'
#
loop_
_entity.id
_entity.type
_entity.pdbx_description
1 polymer ?
#
loop_
_entity_poly.entity_id
_entity_poly.type
_entity_poly.pdbx_seq_one_letter_code
_entity_poly.pdbx_strand_id
1 'polypeptide(L)' 'IVFTGHSTGGATAILATVWYLETYFKKPRCGFPLPEPLCMTFGAPLVGDYVFKHALGRENWSRFFVNFVTRFDIVPR' A
#
# COMPACT_ATOMS: atom_id res chain seq x y z
N ILE A 1 -11.06 -4.60 -1.03
CA ILE A 1 -10.56 -4.86 0.35
C ILE A 1 -9.84 -3.60 0.82
N VAL A 2 -10.01 -3.18 2.07
CA VAL A 2 -9.34 -1.97 2.59
C VAL A 2 -8.30 -2.35 3.64
N PHE A 3 -7.07 -1.92 3.42
CA PHE A 3 -5.98 -2.01 4.39
C PHE A 3 -5.77 -0.64 5.01
N THR A 4 -5.66 -0.57 6.33
CA THR A 4 -5.46 0.70 7.03
C THR A 4 -4.57 0.54 8.24
N GLY A 5 -3.96 1.64 8.65
CA GLY A 5 -3.17 1.68 9.87
C GLY A 5 -2.66 3.07 10.20
N HIS A 6 -2.36 3.26 11.49
CA HIS A 6 -1.74 4.45 12.03
C HIS A 6 -0.26 4.18 12.35
N SER A 7 0.62 5.14 12.10
CA SER A 7 2.06 5.02 12.40
C SER A 7 2.65 3.73 11.81
N THR A 8 3.35 2.91 12.61
CA THR A 8 3.91 1.61 12.19
C THR A 8 2.86 0.64 11.68
N GLY A 9 1.61 0.71 12.17
CA GLY A 9 0.50 -0.05 11.61
C GLY A 9 0.19 0.33 10.16
N GLY A 10 0.38 1.61 9.80
CA GLY A 10 0.24 2.08 8.42
C GLY A 10 1.34 1.52 7.52
N ALA A 11 2.57 1.39 8.03
CA ALA A 11 3.64 0.72 7.30
C ALA A 11 3.32 -0.75 7.02
N THR A 12 2.79 -1.47 8.03
CA THR A 12 2.31 -2.84 7.86
C THR A 12 1.16 -2.91 6.85
N ALA A 13 0.23 -1.96 6.86
CA ALA A 13 -0.87 -1.90 5.90
C ALA A 13 -0.38 -1.72 4.45
N ILE A 14 0.66 -0.92 4.23
CA ILE A 14 1.30 -0.75 2.92
C ILE A 14 1.87 -2.09 2.43
N LEU A 15 2.67 -2.76 3.26
CA LEU A 15 3.28 -4.06 2.92
C LEU A 15 2.22 -5.15 2.69
N ALA A 16 1.18 -5.19 3.52
CA ALA A 16 0.07 -6.13 3.38
C ALA A 16 -0.69 -5.92 2.04
N THR A 17 -0.87 -4.66 1.62
CA THR A 17 -1.48 -4.35 0.33
C THR A 17 -0.63 -4.86 -0.83
N VAL A 18 0.69 -4.67 -0.77
CA VAL A 18 1.60 -5.21 -1.80
C VAL A 18 1.59 -6.73 -1.82
N TRP A 19 1.60 -7.39 -0.65
CA TRP A 19 1.48 -8.84 -0.56
C TRP A 19 0.18 -9.34 -1.20
N TYR A 20 -0.94 -8.64 -0.97
CA TYR A 20 -2.22 -8.97 -1.58
C TYR A 20 -2.20 -8.80 -3.10
N LEU A 21 -1.63 -7.71 -3.60
CA LEU A 21 -1.50 -7.43 -5.03
C LEU A 21 -0.68 -8.49 -5.76
N GLU A 22 0.45 -8.90 -5.21
CA GLU A 22 1.30 -9.96 -5.80
C GLU A 22 0.64 -11.35 -5.71
N THR A 23 0.00 -11.67 -4.58
CA THR A 23 -0.52 -13.03 -4.33
C THR A 23 -1.84 -13.31 -5.04
N TYR A 24 -2.73 -12.31 -5.11
CA TYR A 24 -4.11 -12.50 -5.56
C TYR A 24 -4.47 -11.67 -6.80
N PHE A 25 -4.00 -10.43 -6.89
CA PHE A 25 -4.38 -9.54 -7.99
C PHE A 25 -3.61 -9.87 -9.28
N LYS A 26 -2.30 -10.09 -9.18
CA LYS A 26 -1.44 -10.45 -10.32
C LYS A 26 -1.62 -11.89 -10.79
N LYS A 27 -1.96 -12.79 -9.88
CA LYS A 27 -2.14 -14.24 -10.14
C LYS A 27 -3.51 -14.70 -9.62
N PRO A 28 -4.60 -14.42 -10.35
CA PRO A 28 -5.93 -14.84 -9.92
C PRO A 28 -6.01 -16.37 -9.89
N ARG A 29 -6.11 -16.95 -8.69
CA ARG A 29 -6.13 -18.42 -8.51
C ARG A 29 -7.45 -19.06 -8.94
N CYS A 30 -8.55 -18.30 -9.01
CA CYS A 30 -9.90 -18.87 -9.15
C CYS A 30 -10.74 -18.26 -10.29
N GLY A 31 -10.14 -17.65 -11.31
CA GLY A 31 -10.88 -17.18 -12.50
C GLY A 31 -11.83 -15.99 -12.27
N PHE A 32 -12.06 -15.58 -11.02
CA PHE A 32 -12.80 -14.36 -10.68
C PHE A 32 -11.82 -13.19 -10.46
N PRO A 33 -12.06 -12.02 -11.07
CA PRO A 33 -11.27 -10.83 -10.78
C PRO A 33 -11.53 -10.42 -9.33
N LEU A 34 -10.49 -10.47 -8.49
CA LEU A 34 -10.60 -9.96 -7.13
C LEU A 34 -10.75 -8.43 -7.17
N PRO A 35 -11.57 -7.86 -6.26
CA PRO A 35 -11.79 -6.42 -6.22
C PRO A 35 -10.49 -5.68 -5.90
N GLU A 36 -10.32 -4.51 -6.51
CA GLU A 36 -9.16 -3.65 -6.28
C GLU A 36 -8.99 -3.34 -4.78
N PRO A 37 -7.76 -3.45 -4.23
CA PRO A 37 -7.51 -3.07 -2.85
C PRO A 37 -7.40 -1.54 -2.72
N LEU A 38 -7.64 -1.05 -1.52
CA LEU A 38 -7.40 0.34 -1.14
C LEU A 38 -6.59 0.37 0.15
N CYS A 39 -5.47 1.08 0.14
CA CYS A 39 -4.62 1.28 1.31
C CYS A 39 -4.76 2.74 1.78
N MET A 40 -5.22 2.92 3.01
CA MET A 40 -5.34 4.23 3.65
C MET A 40 -4.48 4.26 4.90
N THR A 41 -3.49 5.15 4.98
CA THR A 41 -2.62 5.25 6.16
C THR A 41 -2.67 6.63 6.78
N PHE A 42 -2.38 6.71 8.09
CA PHE A 42 -2.38 7.95 8.86
C PHE A 42 -1.06 8.09 9.63
N GLY A 43 -0.25 9.09 9.28
CA GLY A 43 1.04 9.35 9.91
C GLY A 43 2.02 8.17 9.81
N ALA A 44 1.93 7.37 8.74
CA ALA A 44 2.74 6.18 8.58
C ALA A 44 4.19 6.54 8.19
N PRO A 45 5.21 5.87 8.75
CA PRO A 45 6.59 6.09 8.32
C PRO A 45 6.76 5.67 6.85
N LEU A 46 7.79 6.21 6.20
CA LEU A 46 8.12 5.81 4.83
C LEU A 46 8.45 4.32 4.77
N VAL A 47 7.92 3.65 3.75
CA VAL A 47 8.14 2.21 3.50
C VAL A 47 8.68 2.02 2.10
N GLY A 48 9.72 1.18 2.01
CA GLY A 48 10.38 0.86 0.76
C GLY A 48 11.38 1.92 0.32
N ASP A 49 12.02 1.63 -0.80
CA ASP A 49 13.07 2.45 -1.41
C ASP A 49 12.61 2.99 -2.79
N TYR A 50 13.55 3.54 -3.56
CA TYR A 50 13.26 3.98 -4.92
C TYR A 50 12.80 2.82 -5.82
N VAL A 51 13.40 1.63 -5.68
CA VAL A 51 13.02 0.45 -6.47
C VAL A 51 11.59 0.05 -6.15
N PHE A 52 11.20 0.08 -4.88
CA PHE A 52 9.82 -0.17 -4.44
C PHE A 52 8.84 0.80 -5.08
N LYS A 53 9.11 2.12 -5.03
CA LYS A 53 8.27 3.15 -5.68
C LYS A 53 8.18 2.91 -7.20
N HIS A 54 9.30 2.61 -7.84
CA HIS A 54 9.35 2.37 -9.28
C HIS A 54 8.52 1.14 -9.68
N ALA A 55 8.64 0.04 -8.92
CA ALA A 55 7.87 -1.18 -9.17
C ALA A 55 6.35 -0.96 -9.04
N LEU A 56 5.90 -0.22 -8.01
CA LEU A 56 4.49 0.15 -7.85
C LEU A 56 3.97 1.00 -9.01
N GLY A 57 4.79 1.92 -9.53
CA GLY A 57 4.45 2.73 -10.70
C GLY A 57 4.35 1.89 -11.98
N ARG A 58 5.30 0.98 -12.21
CA ARG A 58 5.33 0.11 -13.41
C ARG A 58 4.08 -0.77 -13.52
N GLU A 59 3.57 -1.28 -12.39
CA GLU A 59 2.37 -2.13 -12.34
C GLU A 59 1.07 -1.31 -12.20
N ASN A 60 1.15 0.03 -12.21
CA ASN A 60 0.03 0.96 -11.97
C ASN A 60 -0.68 0.73 -10.62
N TRP A 61 0.04 0.27 -9.61
CA TRP A 61 -0.47 -0.01 -8.25
C TRP A 61 -0.41 1.20 -7.33
N SER A 62 0.36 2.23 -7.68
CA SER A 62 0.46 3.48 -6.91
C SER A 62 -0.91 4.11 -6.62
N ARG A 63 -1.90 3.93 -7.51
CA ARG A 63 -3.28 4.43 -7.37
C ARG A 63 -4.03 3.87 -6.17
N PHE A 64 -3.60 2.73 -5.62
CA PHE A 64 -4.26 2.08 -4.50
C PHE A 64 -3.83 2.62 -3.14
N PHE A 65 -2.82 3.50 -3.08
CA PHE A 65 -2.25 3.99 -1.82
C PHE A 65 -2.59 5.46 -1.58
N VAL A 66 -3.21 5.73 -0.44
CA VAL A 66 -3.52 7.07 0.08
C VAL A 66 -2.89 7.20 1.46
N ASN A 67 -1.90 8.09 1.59
CA ASN A 67 -1.19 8.31 2.85
C ASN A 67 -1.50 9.71 3.38
N PHE A 68 -2.21 9.78 4.50
CA PHE A 68 -2.52 11.03 5.19
C PHE A 68 -1.38 11.42 6.12
N VAL A 69 -0.84 12.63 5.93
CA VAL A 69 0.25 13.18 6.72
C VAL A 69 -0.16 14.55 7.25
N THR A 70 -0.09 14.73 8.57
CA THR A 70 -0.33 16.05 9.19
C THR A 70 0.93 16.91 9.08
N ARG A 71 0.76 18.23 8.99
CA ARG A 71 1.85 19.19 8.70
C ARG A 71 3.04 19.08 9.66
N PHE A 72 2.79 18.73 10.91
CA PHE A 72 3.79 18.70 11.97
C PHE A 72 4.12 17.27 12.46
N ASP A 73 3.72 16.26 11.70
CA ASP A 73 4.04 14.88 12.05
C ASP A 73 5.56 14.62 11.94
N ILE A 74 6.09 13.92 12.93
CA ILE A 74 7.50 13.52 13.01
C ILE A 74 7.73 12.12 12.41
N VAL A 75 6.70 11.28 12.37
CA VAL A 75 6.79 9.88 11.95
C VAL A 75 7.02 9.71 10.44
N PRO A 76 6.32 10.42 9.52
CA PRO A 76 6.45 10.25 8.08
C PRO A 76 7.55 11.13 7.48
N ARG A 77 8.74 11.15 8.08
CA ARG A 77 9.89 11.95 7.61
C ARG A 77 10.92 11.12 6.87
#